data_AF-A0A7W1FJ23-F1
#
_entry.id   AF-A0A7W1FJ23-F1
#
_cell.length_a   1.000
_cell.length_b   1.000
_cell.length_c   1.000
_cell.angle_alpha   90.00
_cell.angle_beta   90.00
_cell.angle_gamma   90.00
#
_symmetry.space_group_name_H-M   'P 1'
#
loop_
_entity.id
_entity.type
_entity.pdbx_description
1 polymer ?
#
loop_
_entity_poly.entity_id
_entity_poly.type
_entity_poly.pdbx_seq_one_letter_code
_entity_poly.pdbx_strand_id
1 'polypeptide(L)'
;MSSLLRVPRRVGLVATLIASASVATAVDAYPVIAVPAPDRVVVMTKTFPVVLGLAHIAVPDDDATRAKAQAKLTELMKGKKCSILYTEAFGTDEMGAAKVQFVINGENINAALVEAGLARYQTGAKPDPALEKTVKDAEAKARKGKTGLWSKSDDAKPAEKPSQVATNKKGPFCSELDTPFYFASDSAEAGKLNPQRVIYYPDEATAQRAGKKTKAKIEQAALTSDGSEAAADMIFAKGQDAYNTALGKGNSPERDKSYEEAYQYLTKAMQDYTALAEKKPNDEALGEKLRKCMQLRYGTVKQRRF
;
A
#
# COMPACT_ATOMS: atom_id res chain seq x y z
N MET A 1 45.86 -61.73 -45.77
CA MET A 1 46.20 -60.56 -46.63
C MET A 1 44.93 -60.02 -47.27
N SER A 2 44.90 -58.71 -47.51
CA SER A 2 44.03 -58.00 -48.47
C SER A 2 42.49 -58.05 -48.32
N SER A 3 42.02 -57.09 -47.53
CA SER A 3 40.79 -56.28 -47.67
C SER A 3 40.14 -56.17 -49.06
N LEU A 4 38.80 -56.04 -49.09
CA LEU A 4 38.07 -55.16 -50.03
C LEU A 4 36.75 -54.66 -49.40
N LEU A 5 36.43 -53.37 -49.59
CA LEU A 5 35.31 -52.67 -48.95
C LEU A 5 33.95 -52.90 -49.66
N ARG A 6 32.82 -52.85 -48.91
CA ARG A 6 31.52 -52.40 -49.45
C ARG A 6 30.54 -51.86 -48.40
N VAL A 7 29.85 -50.79 -48.77
CA VAL A 7 29.02 -49.84 -47.98
C VAL A 7 28.05 -49.16 -49.00
N PRO A 8 26.84 -48.63 -48.67
CA PRO A 8 26.13 -48.48 -47.38
C PRO A 8 24.73 -49.16 -47.32
N ARG A 9 24.03 -49.05 -46.17
CA ARG A 9 22.65 -48.50 -46.10
C ARG A 9 22.21 -48.15 -44.66
N ARG A 10 22.34 -46.88 -44.28
CA ARG A 10 21.62 -46.32 -43.12
C ARG A 10 20.19 -45.98 -43.55
N VAL A 11 19.19 -46.50 -42.85
CA VAL A 11 17.80 -46.04 -42.97
C VAL A 11 17.69 -44.73 -42.21
N GLY A 12 17.64 -43.61 -42.93
CA GLY A 12 17.42 -42.29 -42.35
C GLY A 12 15.93 -42.08 -42.08
N LEU A 13 15.51 -42.16 -40.82
CA LEU A 13 14.19 -41.69 -40.41
C LEU A 13 14.24 -40.16 -40.36
N VAL A 14 13.70 -39.49 -41.38
CA VAL A 14 13.54 -38.03 -41.38
C VAL A 14 12.38 -37.67 -40.47
N ALA A 15 12.68 -37.42 -39.20
CA ALA A 15 11.73 -36.81 -38.27
C ALA A 15 11.64 -35.31 -38.57
N THR A 16 10.62 -34.91 -39.34
CA THR A 16 10.35 -33.50 -39.66
C THR A 16 9.92 -32.76 -38.40
N LEU A 17 10.89 -32.10 -37.74
CA LEU A 17 10.67 -31.38 -36.49
C LEU A 17 10.01 -30.02 -36.77
N ILE A 18 8.69 -30.03 -37.04
CA ILE A 18 7.87 -28.82 -37.09
C ILE A 18 7.59 -28.40 -35.64
N ALA A 19 8.62 -27.89 -34.97
CA ALA A 19 8.47 -27.19 -33.70
C ALA A 19 8.07 -25.74 -34.01
N SER A 20 6.78 -25.45 -33.85
CA SER A 20 6.19 -24.13 -34.05
C SER A 20 7.02 -23.05 -33.35
N ALA A 21 7.54 -22.09 -34.12
CA ALA A 21 8.13 -20.89 -33.57
C ALA A 21 7.02 -20.02 -32.95
N SER A 22 6.67 -20.32 -31.70
CA SER A 22 5.84 -19.46 -30.88
C SER A 22 6.48 -18.08 -30.88
N VAL A 23 5.77 -17.08 -31.40
CA VAL A 23 6.22 -15.68 -31.36
C VAL A 23 6.20 -15.25 -29.90
N ALA A 24 7.32 -15.46 -29.21
CA ALA A 24 7.58 -14.91 -27.91
C ALA A 24 7.65 -13.39 -28.08
N THR A 25 6.50 -12.74 -27.94
CA THR A 25 6.43 -11.30 -27.72
C THR A 25 7.38 -10.99 -26.57
N ALA A 26 8.37 -10.15 -26.83
CA ALA A 26 9.39 -9.82 -25.83
C ALA A 26 8.70 -9.09 -24.68
N VAL A 27 8.37 -9.83 -23.62
CA VAL A 27 7.71 -9.28 -22.44
C VAL A 27 8.70 -8.30 -21.80
N ASP A 28 8.39 -7.00 -21.86
CA ASP A 28 9.28 -5.94 -21.36
C ASP A 28 9.78 -6.31 -19.94
N ALA A 29 11.10 -6.39 -19.79
CA ALA A 29 11.77 -6.90 -18.61
C ALA A 29 12.38 -5.75 -17.79
N TYR A 30 11.67 -5.31 -16.77
CA TYR A 30 11.97 -4.12 -15.98
C TYR A 30 12.93 -4.43 -14.82
N PRO A 31 14.05 -3.70 -14.65
CA PRO A 31 14.93 -3.85 -13.49
C PRO A 31 14.24 -3.44 -12.18
N VAL A 32 14.32 -4.30 -11.16
CA VAL A 32 13.82 -4.00 -9.81
C VAL A 32 14.90 -3.33 -8.99
N ILE A 33 14.68 -2.07 -8.60
CA ILE A 33 15.68 -1.26 -7.89
C ILE A 33 15.47 -1.24 -6.37
N ALA A 34 14.23 -1.34 -5.88
CA ALA A 34 13.93 -1.33 -4.45
C ALA A 34 12.61 -2.04 -4.10
N VAL A 35 12.46 -2.43 -2.84
CA VAL A 35 11.24 -2.99 -2.24
C VAL A 35 10.93 -2.22 -0.95
N PRO A 36 10.26 -1.06 -1.03
CA PRO A 36 10.09 -0.14 0.10
C PRO A 36 9.07 -0.59 1.14
N ALA A 37 8.14 -1.49 0.79
CA ALA A 37 7.09 -2.00 1.67
C ALA A 37 6.75 -3.47 1.30
N PRO A 38 6.01 -4.23 2.13
CA PRO A 38 5.76 -5.66 1.91
C PRO A 38 4.89 -5.99 0.68
N ASP A 39 4.17 -4.99 0.16
CA ASP A 39 3.31 -5.07 -1.01
C ASP A 39 3.78 -4.14 -2.15
N ARG A 40 4.97 -3.52 -2.01
CA ARG A 40 5.45 -2.44 -2.90
C ARG A 40 6.82 -2.70 -3.49
N VAL A 41 6.92 -2.48 -4.80
CA VAL A 41 8.14 -2.68 -5.58
C VAL A 41 8.41 -1.43 -6.42
N VAL A 42 9.67 -1.00 -6.47
CA VAL A 42 10.13 0.06 -7.38
C VAL A 42 10.84 -0.58 -8.57
N VAL A 43 10.29 -0.35 -9.75
CA VAL A 43 10.82 -0.81 -11.04
C VAL A 43 11.34 0.36 -11.85
N MET A 44 12.44 0.16 -12.57
CA MET A 44 12.93 1.13 -13.55
C MET A 44 12.20 0.94 -14.88
N THR A 45 11.36 1.91 -15.26
CA THR A 45 10.80 1.96 -16.61
C THR A 45 11.81 2.59 -17.58
N LYS A 46 11.46 2.69 -18.87
CA LYS A 46 12.32 3.32 -19.90
C LYS A 46 12.65 4.80 -19.60
N THR A 47 11.88 5.47 -18.73
CA THR A 47 11.96 6.93 -18.52
C THR A 47 12.13 7.33 -17.05
N PHE A 48 11.55 6.59 -16.09
CA PHE A 48 11.63 6.92 -14.66
C PHE A 48 11.37 5.70 -13.75
N PRO A 49 11.83 5.71 -12.49
CA PRO A 49 11.44 4.72 -11.50
C PRO A 49 9.96 4.86 -11.11
N VAL A 50 9.23 3.76 -11.06
CA VAL A 50 7.80 3.70 -10.69
C VAL A 50 7.60 2.77 -9.51
N VAL A 51 6.81 3.21 -8.52
CA VAL A 51 6.35 2.37 -7.41
C VAL A 51 5.03 1.70 -7.80
N LEU A 52 4.96 0.38 -7.73
CA LEU A 52 3.77 -0.40 -8.07
C LEU A 52 3.33 -1.26 -6.87
N GLY A 53 2.02 -1.48 -6.75
CA GLY A 53 1.43 -2.34 -5.73
C GLY A 53 1.18 -3.76 -6.21
N LEU A 54 1.25 -4.75 -5.31
CA LEU A 54 0.93 -6.14 -5.64
C LEU A 54 -0.60 -6.35 -5.74
N ALA A 55 -1.06 -6.76 -6.92
CA ALA A 55 -2.43 -7.18 -7.16
C ALA A 55 -2.74 -8.53 -6.48
N HIS A 56 -4.02 -8.74 -6.18
CA HIS A 56 -4.60 -9.99 -5.67
C HIS A 56 -4.03 -10.54 -4.36
N ILE A 57 -3.21 -9.77 -3.62
CA ILE A 57 -2.70 -10.17 -2.30
C ILE A 57 -2.99 -9.10 -1.24
N ALA A 58 -3.29 -9.54 -0.02
CA ALA A 58 -3.39 -8.70 1.17
C ALA A 58 -2.37 -9.20 2.20
N VAL A 59 -1.34 -8.39 2.48
CA VAL A 59 -0.40 -8.64 3.59
C VAL A 59 -1.07 -8.15 4.88
N PRO A 60 -1.14 -8.98 5.95
CA PRO A 60 -1.67 -8.54 7.24
C PRO A 60 -0.91 -7.35 7.83
N ASP A 61 -1.59 -6.59 8.69
CA ASP A 61 -1.02 -5.39 9.32
C ASP A 61 -0.04 -5.67 10.48
N ASP A 62 0.24 -6.94 10.83
CA ASP A 62 1.19 -7.24 11.89
C ASP A 62 2.64 -7.06 11.44
N ASP A 63 3.41 -6.28 12.20
CA ASP A 63 4.79 -5.90 11.87
C ASP A 63 5.69 -7.11 11.58
N ALA A 64 5.47 -8.24 12.28
CA ALA A 64 6.26 -9.45 12.12
C ALA A 64 6.04 -10.11 10.74
N THR A 65 4.78 -10.20 10.28
CA THR A 65 4.46 -10.72 8.95
C THR A 65 4.80 -9.70 7.86
N ARG A 66 4.58 -8.40 8.08
CA ARG A 66 5.02 -7.33 7.16
C ARG A 66 6.53 -7.39 6.93
N ALA A 67 7.34 -7.47 7.99
CA ALA A 67 8.79 -7.58 7.87
C ALA A 67 9.22 -8.84 7.10
N LYS A 68 8.59 -9.99 7.35
CA LYS A 68 8.85 -11.25 6.60
C LYS A 68 8.44 -11.16 5.14
N ALA A 69 7.26 -10.59 4.85
CA ALA A 69 6.77 -10.38 3.49
C ALA A 69 7.71 -9.45 2.71
N GLN A 70 8.12 -8.32 3.29
CA GLN A 70 9.08 -7.40 2.66
C GLN A 70 10.45 -8.05 2.45
N ALA A 71 10.96 -8.81 3.43
CA ALA A 71 12.22 -9.54 3.28
C ALA A 71 12.14 -10.59 2.15
N LYS A 72 11.05 -11.37 2.08
CA LYS A 72 10.85 -12.36 1.01
C LYS A 72 10.66 -11.72 -0.35
N LEU A 73 9.91 -10.63 -0.45
CA LEU A 73 9.74 -9.85 -1.68
C LEU A 73 11.08 -9.25 -2.15
N THR A 74 11.92 -8.80 -1.21
CA THR A 74 13.29 -8.33 -1.49
C THR A 74 14.17 -9.47 -2.03
N GLU A 75 14.18 -10.64 -1.39
CA GLU A 75 14.91 -11.84 -1.83
C GLU A 75 14.45 -12.31 -3.23
N LEU A 76 13.14 -12.30 -3.47
CA LEU A 76 12.54 -12.73 -4.73
C LEU A 76 12.81 -11.75 -5.87
N MET A 77 12.91 -10.44 -5.62
CA MET A 77 12.91 -9.45 -6.71
C MET A 77 14.15 -8.53 -6.81
N LYS A 78 14.79 -8.13 -5.71
CA LYS A 78 15.79 -7.05 -5.73
C LYS A 78 16.98 -7.39 -6.64
N GLY A 79 17.33 -6.47 -7.55
CA GLY A 79 18.43 -6.65 -8.50
C GLY A 79 18.13 -7.61 -9.66
N LYS A 80 16.91 -8.20 -9.73
CA LYS A 80 16.46 -9.02 -10.85
C LYS A 80 15.66 -8.16 -11.85
N LYS A 81 15.38 -8.72 -13.02
CA LYS A 81 14.42 -8.16 -13.97
C LYS A 81 13.09 -8.91 -13.83
N CYS A 82 11.98 -8.17 -13.86
CA CYS A 82 10.64 -8.72 -13.82
C CYS A 82 9.81 -8.27 -15.02
N SER A 83 8.93 -9.16 -15.48
CA SER A 83 7.79 -8.80 -16.32
C SER A 83 6.66 -8.28 -15.44
N ILE A 84 5.90 -7.31 -15.97
CA ILE A 84 4.76 -6.68 -15.28
C ILE A 84 3.50 -7.09 -16.01
N LEU A 85 2.62 -7.82 -15.32
CA LEU A 85 1.26 -8.08 -15.78
C LEU A 85 0.33 -7.06 -15.12
N TYR A 86 -0.40 -6.31 -15.95
CA TYR A 86 -1.38 -5.32 -15.53
C TYR A 86 -2.67 -5.48 -16.36
N THR A 87 -3.81 -5.36 -15.70
CA THR A 87 -5.11 -5.15 -16.33
C THR A 87 -5.91 -4.15 -15.49
N GLU A 88 -6.88 -3.45 -16.08
CA GLU A 88 -7.80 -2.58 -15.33
C GLU A 88 -8.57 -3.34 -14.23
N ALA A 89 -8.75 -4.65 -14.40
CA ALA A 89 -9.42 -5.50 -13.42
C ALA A 89 -8.64 -5.59 -12.09
N PHE A 90 -7.33 -5.39 -12.09
CA PHE A 90 -6.52 -5.36 -10.86
C PHE A 90 -6.75 -4.07 -10.05
N GLY A 91 -7.17 -2.99 -10.73
CA GLY A 91 -7.41 -1.68 -10.14
C GLY A 91 -6.17 -0.91 -9.73
N THR A 92 -6.40 0.18 -8.99
CA THR A 92 -5.35 1.01 -8.40
C THR A 92 -5.30 0.84 -6.88
N ASP A 93 -4.29 1.43 -6.25
CA ASP A 93 -4.26 1.68 -4.82
C ASP A 93 -4.91 3.04 -4.45
N GLU A 94 -4.80 3.38 -3.16
CA GLU A 94 -5.27 4.64 -2.57
C GLU A 94 -4.59 5.90 -3.14
N MET A 95 -3.42 5.74 -3.78
CA MET A 95 -2.64 6.81 -4.38
C MET A 95 -2.85 6.91 -5.91
N GLY A 96 -3.74 6.09 -6.47
CA GLY A 96 -4.00 6.01 -7.91
C GLY A 96 -2.95 5.22 -8.70
N ALA A 97 -1.98 4.59 -8.05
CA ALA A 97 -0.97 3.75 -8.69
C ALA A 97 -1.55 2.37 -9.05
N ALA A 98 -1.23 1.87 -10.25
CA ALA A 98 -1.69 0.57 -10.72
C ALA A 98 -1.22 -0.59 -9.83
N LYS A 99 -2.13 -1.53 -9.55
CA LYS A 99 -1.80 -2.83 -8.95
C LYS A 99 -1.43 -3.82 -10.05
N VAL A 100 -0.37 -4.60 -9.84
CA VAL A 100 0.22 -5.48 -10.85
C VAL A 100 0.56 -6.86 -10.28
N GLN A 101 0.67 -7.85 -11.17
CA GLN A 101 1.37 -9.09 -10.84
C GLN A 101 2.76 -9.06 -11.46
N PHE A 102 3.78 -9.41 -10.68
CA PHE A 102 5.14 -9.55 -11.20
C PHE A 102 5.44 -11.00 -11.54
N VAL A 103 6.13 -11.18 -12.67
CA VAL A 103 6.61 -12.48 -13.12
C VAL A 103 8.13 -12.42 -13.29
N ILE A 104 8.84 -13.36 -12.68
CA ILE A 104 10.30 -13.53 -12.84
C ILE A 104 10.55 -14.99 -13.22
N ASN A 105 11.24 -15.23 -14.34
CA ASN A 105 11.54 -16.59 -14.83
C ASN A 105 10.28 -17.50 -14.98
N GLY A 106 9.11 -16.92 -15.23
CA GLY A 106 7.83 -17.64 -15.29
C GLY A 106 7.12 -17.83 -13.94
N GLU A 107 7.77 -17.52 -12.82
CA GLU A 107 7.19 -17.58 -11.48
C GLU A 107 6.40 -16.30 -11.16
N ASN A 108 5.17 -16.47 -10.65
CA ASN A 108 4.32 -15.36 -10.20
C ASN A 108 4.65 -14.98 -8.76
N ILE A 109 5.26 -13.81 -8.55
CA ILE A 109 5.78 -13.38 -7.24
C ILE A 109 4.66 -13.14 -6.22
N ASN A 110 3.50 -12.67 -6.69
CA ASN A 110 2.32 -12.45 -5.85
C ASN A 110 1.83 -13.80 -5.29
N ALA A 111 1.77 -14.84 -6.13
CA ALA A 111 1.47 -16.20 -5.71
C ALA A 111 2.54 -16.78 -4.76
N ALA A 112 3.83 -16.52 -4.99
CA ALA A 112 4.92 -16.99 -4.13
C ALA A 112 4.83 -16.45 -2.68
N LEU A 113 4.42 -15.19 -2.49
CA LEU A 113 4.16 -14.63 -1.16
C LEU A 113 2.96 -15.28 -0.45
N VAL A 114 1.91 -15.60 -1.21
CA VAL A 114 0.72 -16.29 -0.68
C VAL A 114 1.03 -17.76 -0.35
N GLU A 115 1.80 -18.45 -1.19
CA GLU A 115 2.24 -19.84 -0.96
C GLU A 115 3.13 -19.95 0.29
N ALA A 116 4.03 -18.99 0.50
CA ALA A 116 4.83 -18.87 1.71
C ALA A 116 4.00 -18.53 2.97
N GLY A 117 2.69 -18.29 2.83
CA GLY A 117 1.81 -17.89 3.93
C GLY A 117 2.19 -16.53 4.51
N LEU A 118 2.64 -15.58 3.66
CA LEU A 118 3.00 -14.21 4.06
C LEU A 118 1.95 -13.17 3.62
N ALA A 119 1.00 -13.59 2.77
CA ALA A 119 -0.16 -12.81 2.37
C ALA A 119 -1.38 -13.73 2.18
N ARG A 120 -2.57 -13.13 2.20
CA ARG A 120 -3.83 -13.78 1.80
C ARG A 120 -4.19 -13.39 0.37
N TYR A 121 -4.97 -14.21 -0.32
CA TYR A 121 -5.60 -13.83 -1.58
C TYR A 121 -6.65 -12.73 -1.36
N GLN A 122 -6.72 -11.76 -2.28
CA GLN A 122 -7.84 -10.82 -2.42
C GLN A 122 -8.26 -10.70 -3.89
N THR A 123 -9.52 -10.35 -4.14
CA THR A 123 -10.03 -10.09 -5.50
C THR A 123 -9.50 -8.76 -6.04
N GLY A 124 -9.39 -8.62 -7.36
CA GLY A 124 -9.16 -7.33 -8.02
C GLY A 124 -10.35 -6.37 -7.90
N ALA A 125 -10.22 -5.18 -8.49
CA ALA A 125 -11.32 -4.22 -8.64
C ALA A 125 -12.46 -4.75 -9.54
N LYS A 126 -12.15 -5.65 -10.48
CA LYS A 126 -13.12 -6.48 -11.21
C LYS A 126 -12.65 -7.94 -11.14
N PRO A 127 -13.55 -8.93 -11.00
CA PRO A 127 -13.14 -10.34 -10.98
C PRO A 127 -12.53 -10.78 -12.31
N ASP A 128 -11.35 -11.39 -12.27
CA ASP A 128 -10.73 -12.08 -13.41
C ASP A 128 -10.30 -13.49 -12.96
N PRO A 129 -11.15 -14.52 -13.15
CA PRO A 129 -10.84 -15.87 -12.69
C PRO A 129 -9.57 -16.46 -13.28
N ALA A 130 -9.16 -16.07 -14.50
CA ALA A 130 -7.97 -16.59 -15.15
C ALA A 130 -6.69 -16.04 -14.50
N LEU A 131 -6.66 -14.73 -14.22
CA LEU A 131 -5.52 -14.06 -13.60
C LEU A 131 -5.50 -14.17 -12.06
N GLU A 132 -6.62 -14.52 -11.43
CA GLU A 132 -6.71 -14.82 -10.00
C GLU A 132 -6.32 -16.28 -9.66
N LYS A 133 -6.50 -17.23 -10.59
CA LYS A 133 -6.39 -18.68 -10.32
C LYS A 133 -5.08 -19.06 -9.63
N THR A 134 -3.94 -18.62 -10.17
CA THR A 134 -2.61 -18.95 -9.63
C THR A 134 -2.43 -18.50 -8.18
N VAL A 135 -3.00 -17.35 -7.80
CA VAL A 135 -2.91 -16.81 -6.44
C VAL A 135 -3.88 -17.54 -5.49
N LYS A 136 -5.07 -17.94 -5.97
CA LYS A 136 -6.02 -18.78 -5.22
C LYS A 136 -5.46 -20.18 -4.95
N ASP A 137 -4.85 -20.80 -5.95
CA ASP A 137 -4.22 -22.12 -5.84
C ASP A 137 -3.04 -22.09 -4.85
N ALA A 138 -2.25 -21.02 -4.87
CA ALA A 138 -1.18 -20.78 -3.89
C ALA A 138 -1.73 -20.67 -2.45
N GLU A 139 -2.85 -19.99 -2.23
CA GLU A 139 -3.47 -19.91 -0.90
C GLU A 139 -3.98 -21.28 -0.43
N ALA A 140 -4.64 -22.03 -1.32
CA ALA A 140 -5.11 -23.38 -1.02
C ALA A 140 -3.94 -24.31 -0.65
N LYS A 141 -2.80 -24.18 -1.34
CA LYS A 141 -1.56 -24.92 -1.03
C LYS A 141 -0.96 -24.51 0.31
N ALA A 142 -0.89 -23.21 0.62
CA ALA A 142 -0.40 -22.69 1.89
C ALA A 142 -1.28 -23.15 3.08
N ARG A 143 -2.61 -23.11 2.92
CA ARG A 143 -3.57 -23.63 3.91
C ARG A 143 -3.38 -25.14 4.14
N LYS A 144 -3.31 -25.93 3.06
CA LYS A 144 -3.08 -27.39 3.12
C LYS A 144 -1.75 -27.74 3.78
N GLY A 145 -0.70 -26.96 3.50
CA GLY A 145 0.64 -27.11 4.08
C GLY A 145 0.79 -26.53 5.49
N LYS A 146 -0.24 -25.85 6.03
CA LYS A 146 -0.18 -25.10 7.30
C LYS A 146 1.04 -24.15 7.34
N THR A 147 1.28 -23.43 6.25
CA THR A 147 2.47 -22.59 6.07
C THR A 147 2.20 -21.15 6.54
N GLY A 148 3.16 -20.53 7.23
CA GLY A 148 3.10 -19.10 7.60
C GLY A 148 1.85 -18.74 8.41
N LEU A 149 1.00 -17.87 7.87
CA LEU A 149 -0.30 -17.47 8.44
C LEU A 149 -1.23 -18.66 8.78
N TRP A 150 -1.05 -19.80 8.13
CA TRP A 150 -1.89 -21.00 8.30
C TRP A 150 -1.27 -22.05 9.26
N SER A 151 -0.17 -21.71 9.94
CA SER A 151 0.59 -22.64 10.80
C SER A 151 -0.04 -22.94 12.16
N LYS A 152 -0.97 -22.11 12.62
CA LYS A 152 -1.81 -22.40 13.78
C LYS A 152 -3.11 -23.03 13.28
N SER A 153 -3.53 -24.13 13.91
CA SER A 153 -4.83 -24.74 13.63
C SER A 153 -5.94 -23.72 13.88
N ASP A 154 -6.83 -23.52 12.91
CA ASP A 154 -8.06 -22.74 13.08
C ASP A 154 -9.08 -23.52 13.93
N ASP A 155 -8.78 -23.67 15.23
CA ASP A 155 -9.81 -23.60 16.29
C ASP A 155 -10.18 -22.13 16.59
N ALA A 156 -9.56 -21.17 15.88
CA ALA A 156 -10.23 -19.93 15.53
C ALA A 156 -11.41 -20.27 14.61
N LYS A 157 -12.62 -20.29 15.20
CA LYS A 157 -13.92 -20.21 14.52
C LYS A 157 -13.75 -19.41 13.21
N PRO A 158 -14.21 -19.93 12.05
CA PRO A 158 -13.93 -19.31 10.75
C PRO A 158 -14.23 -17.82 10.82
N ALA A 159 -13.28 -17.01 10.33
CA ALA A 159 -13.45 -15.57 10.27
C ALA A 159 -14.75 -15.27 9.53
N GLU A 160 -15.79 -14.92 10.31
CA GLU A 160 -17.06 -14.45 9.79
C GLU A 160 -16.76 -13.35 8.78
N LYS A 161 -17.42 -13.38 7.62
CA LYS A 161 -17.58 -12.19 6.77
C LYS A 161 -17.81 -11.01 7.72
N PRO A 162 -17.02 -9.92 7.62
CA PRO A 162 -16.79 -8.96 8.71
C PRO A 162 -18.07 -8.74 9.49
N SER A 163 -18.12 -9.37 10.68
CA SER A 163 -19.39 -9.62 11.36
C SER A 163 -20.08 -8.27 11.55
N GLN A 164 -21.33 -8.17 11.11
CA GLN A 164 -22.12 -6.94 11.14
C GLN A 164 -22.54 -6.61 12.57
N VAL A 165 -21.54 -6.30 13.41
CA VAL A 165 -21.67 -5.59 14.69
C VAL A 165 -21.45 -4.09 14.49
N ALA A 166 -21.58 -3.64 13.23
CA ALA A 166 -22.17 -2.34 12.94
C ALA A 166 -23.64 -2.38 13.41
N THR A 167 -23.87 -2.12 14.70
CA THR A 167 -25.23 -2.09 15.22
C THR A 167 -25.95 -0.84 14.72
N ASN A 168 -27.17 -0.98 14.20
CA ASN A 168 -28.07 0.16 13.96
C ASN A 168 -28.45 0.88 15.27
N LYS A 169 -28.12 0.30 16.44
CA LYS A 169 -28.13 1.00 17.72
C LYS A 169 -26.88 1.86 17.86
N LYS A 170 -27.09 3.15 18.10
CA LYS A 170 -26.05 4.15 18.40
C LYS A 170 -25.17 3.67 19.57
N GLY A 171 -23.96 3.23 19.25
CA GLY A 171 -22.91 2.90 20.22
C GLY A 171 -22.17 4.16 20.72
N PRO A 172 -21.24 4.02 21.67
CA PRO A 172 -20.40 5.12 22.14
C PRO A 172 -19.33 5.56 21.12
N PHE A 173 -19.00 4.74 20.13
CA PHE A 173 -18.04 5.09 19.07
C PHE A 173 -18.64 4.91 17.68
N CYS A 174 -18.14 5.67 16.70
CA CYS A 174 -18.56 5.58 15.32
C CYS A 174 -17.44 5.90 14.31
N SER A 175 -17.57 5.38 13.10
CA SER A 175 -16.78 5.78 11.94
C SER A 175 -17.67 5.94 10.71
N GLU A 176 -17.20 6.67 9.70
CA GLU A 176 -17.77 6.54 8.36
C GLU A 176 -17.13 5.34 7.64
N LEU A 177 -17.94 4.57 6.91
CA LEU A 177 -17.62 3.28 6.28
C LEU A 177 -16.20 3.24 5.68
N ASP A 178 -15.90 4.19 4.79
CA ASP A 178 -14.68 4.23 3.98
C ASP A 178 -13.58 5.15 4.56
N THR A 179 -13.73 5.60 5.80
CA THR A 179 -12.69 6.38 6.50
C THR A 179 -11.81 5.48 7.38
N PRO A 180 -10.50 5.72 7.50
CA PRO A 180 -9.64 4.94 8.40
C PRO A 180 -9.74 5.41 9.86
N PHE A 181 -10.72 6.26 10.22
CA PHE A 181 -10.79 6.92 11.52
C PHE A 181 -12.08 6.59 12.28
N TYR A 182 -12.00 6.48 13.61
CA TYR A 182 -13.18 6.46 14.48
C TYR A 182 -13.19 7.64 15.46
N PHE A 183 -14.39 7.94 15.96
CA PHE A 183 -14.71 9.06 16.84
C PHE A 183 -15.65 8.58 17.97
N ALA A 184 -15.73 9.32 19.07
CA ALA A 184 -16.81 9.14 20.03
C ALA A 184 -18.13 9.68 19.42
N SER A 185 -19.25 8.98 19.62
CA SER A 185 -20.53 9.25 18.94
C SER A 185 -21.31 10.47 19.45
N ASP A 186 -20.73 11.19 20.40
CA ASP A 186 -21.13 12.49 20.92
C ASP A 186 -20.18 13.63 20.47
N SER A 187 -19.10 13.33 19.75
CA SER A 187 -18.10 14.32 19.36
C SER A 187 -18.56 15.23 18.21
N ALA A 188 -17.98 16.43 18.14
CA ALA A 188 -18.24 17.40 17.07
C ALA A 188 -17.82 16.88 15.67
N GLU A 189 -16.90 15.92 15.61
CA GLU A 189 -16.54 15.21 14.38
C GLU A 189 -17.60 14.16 13.99
N ALA A 190 -18.17 13.43 14.95
CA ALA A 190 -19.25 12.47 14.69
C ALA A 190 -20.48 13.15 14.05
N GLY A 191 -20.80 14.38 14.47
CA GLY A 191 -21.85 15.20 13.88
C GLY A 191 -21.59 15.66 12.42
N LYS A 192 -20.39 15.44 11.87
CA LYS A 192 -20.01 15.79 10.49
C LYS A 192 -19.96 14.58 9.55
N LEU A 193 -20.15 13.36 10.07
CA LEU A 193 -20.15 12.13 9.26
C LEU A 193 -21.44 12.01 8.45
N ASN A 194 -21.36 11.40 7.26
CA ASN A 194 -22.57 11.12 6.48
C ASN A 194 -23.43 10.06 7.20
N PRO A 195 -24.66 10.39 7.67
CA PRO A 195 -25.45 9.49 8.51
C PRO A 195 -25.84 8.17 7.82
N GLN A 196 -25.85 8.13 6.48
CA GLN A 196 -26.11 6.90 5.72
C GLN A 196 -24.92 5.94 5.68
N ARG A 197 -23.72 6.42 6.05
CA ARG A 197 -22.44 5.68 6.02
C ARG A 197 -21.82 5.53 7.41
N VAL A 198 -22.51 5.96 8.47
CA VAL A 198 -22.04 5.80 9.86
C VAL A 198 -22.19 4.34 10.31
N ILE A 199 -21.08 3.76 10.77
CA ILE A 199 -21.02 2.52 11.52
C ILE A 199 -20.79 2.86 12.98
N TYR A 200 -21.59 2.29 13.88
CA TYR A 200 -21.37 2.36 15.32
C TYR A 200 -20.61 1.14 15.85
N TYR A 201 -19.81 1.36 16.89
CA TYR A 201 -19.06 0.33 17.62
C TYR A 201 -19.40 0.40 19.13
N PRO A 202 -19.45 -0.76 19.82
CA PRO A 202 -19.73 -0.81 21.26
C PRO A 202 -18.55 -0.29 22.12
N ASP A 203 -17.32 -0.35 21.61
CA ASP A 203 -16.10 0.03 22.31
C ASP A 203 -14.95 0.35 21.31
N GLU A 204 -13.89 0.99 21.81
CA GLU A 204 -12.71 1.36 21.01
C GLU A 204 -11.97 0.14 20.43
N ALA A 205 -11.86 -0.94 21.21
CA ALA A 205 -11.17 -2.15 20.78
C ALA A 205 -11.87 -2.81 19.59
N THR A 206 -13.18 -2.65 19.44
CA THR A 206 -13.98 -3.12 18.31
C THR A 206 -13.79 -2.23 17.09
N ALA A 207 -13.71 -0.91 17.27
CA ALA A 207 -13.35 0.01 16.18
C ALA A 207 -11.93 -0.27 15.65
N GLN A 208 -10.96 -0.46 16.55
CA GLN A 208 -9.57 -0.79 16.21
C GLN A 208 -9.44 -2.16 15.52
N ARG A 209 -10.16 -3.19 16.00
CA ARG A 209 -10.25 -4.50 15.32
C ARG A 209 -10.89 -4.41 13.93
N ALA A 210 -11.71 -3.39 13.67
CA ALA A 210 -12.26 -3.09 12.35
C ALA A 210 -11.32 -2.20 11.50
N GLY A 211 -10.03 -2.08 11.87
CA GLY A 211 -9.02 -1.32 11.13
C GLY A 211 -9.10 0.20 11.32
N LYS A 212 -10.01 0.70 12.17
CA LYS A 212 -10.18 2.13 12.42
C LYS A 212 -9.13 2.62 13.42
N LYS A 213 -8.47 3.73 13.10
CA LYS A 213 -7.45 4.39 13.90
C LYS A 213 -8.06 5.58 14.63
N THR A 214 -7.51 5.99 15.76
CA THR A 214 -7.82 7.32 16.29
C THR A 214 -7.22 8.36 15.34
N LYS A 215 -8.01 9.37 14.96
CA LYS A 215 -7.41 10.57 14.37
C LYS A 215 -6.57 11.25 15.46
N ALA A 216 -5.30 11.53 15.19
CA ALA A 216 -4.46 12.24 16.16
C ALA A 216 -5.14 13.57 16.48
N LYS A 217 -5.55 13.74 17.75
CA LYS A 217 -6.18 14.96 18.23
C LYS A 217 -5.11 15.99 18.53
N ILE A 218 -4.83 16.85 17.56
CA ILE A 218 -4.57 18.24 17.92
C ILE A 218 -5.90 18.82 18.40
N GLU A 219 -5.90 19.49 19.54
CA GLU A 219 -7.08 20.21 20.01
C GLU A 219 -7.53 21.20 18.94
N GLN A 220 -8.81 21.24 18.57
CA GLN A 220 -9.27 22.11 17.48
C GLN A 220 -8.94 23.60 17.76
N ALA A 221 -8.88 24.01 19.03
CA ALA A 221 -8.44 25.33 19.47
C ALA A 221 -6.96 25.65 19.15
N ALA A 222 -6.09 24.65 18.99
CA ALA A 222 -4.71 24.86 18.54
C ALA A 222 -4.60 25.06 17.01
N LEU A 223 -5.67 24.78 16.26
CA LEU A 223 -5.81 24.96 14.81
C LEU A 223 -6.77 26.11 14.42
N THR A 224 -7.39 26.79 15.37
CA THR A 224 -8.17 28.00 15.08
C THR A 224 -7.24 29.16 14.71
N SER A 225 -7.61 29.87 13.65
CA SER A 225 -6.94 31.07 13.15
C SER A 225 -8.02 32.04 12.72
N ASP A 226 -7.78 33.33 12.93
CA ASP A 226 -8.65 34.44 12.51
C ASP A 226 -8.47 34.80 11.01
N GLY A 227 -7.64 34.03 10.28
CA GLY A 227 -7.26 34.30 8.91
C GLY A 227 -6.21 35.41 8.76
N SER A 228 -5.62 35.89 9.86
CA SER A 228 -4.47 36.80 9.83
C SER A 228 -3.17 36.06 9.50
N GLU A 229 -2.20 36.82 8.97
CA GLU A 229 -0.86 36.31 8.71
C GLU A 229 -0.13 35.91 10.00
N ALA A 230 -0.37 36.61 11.11
CA ALA A 230 0.19 36.27 12.42
C ALA A 230 -0.36 34.94 12.97
N ALA A 231 -1.66 34.66 12.78
CA ALA A 231 -2.23 33.38 13.15
C ALA A 231 -1.69 32.23 12.28
N ALA A 232 -1.53 32.47 10.97
CA ALA A 232 -0.88 31.51 10.06
C ALA A 232 0.58 31.22 10.48
N ASP A 233 1.35 32.26 10.83
CA ASP A 233 2.73 32.15 11.33
C ASP A 233 2.80 31.34 12.64
N MET A 234 1.90 31.57 13.60
CA MET A 234 1.84 30.79 14.85
C MET A 234 1.52 29.31 14.61
N ILE A 235 0.58 29.00 13.71
CA ILE A 235 0.23 27.61 13.36
C ILE A 235 1.38 26.95 12.60
N PHE A 236 2.05 27.69 11.70
CA PHE A 236 3.25 27.23 10.99
C PHE A 236 4.39 26.89 11.96
N ALA A 237 4.66 27.76 12.95
CA ALA A 237 5.68 27.53 13.97
C ALA A 237 5.42 26.23 14.76
N LYS A 238 4.18 26.00 15.25
CA LYS A 238 3.81 24.73 15.91
C LYS A 238 4.04 23.51 15.00
N GLY A 239 3.71 23.63 13.72
CA GLY A 239 3.97 22.59 12.73
C GLY A 239 5.45 22.32 12.49
N GLN A 240 6.28 23.36 12.51
CA GLN A 240 7.74 23.27 12.41
C GLN A 240 8.36 22.66 13.68
N ASP A 241 7.88 23.00 14.87
CA ASP A 241 8.34 22.43 16.13
C ASP A 241 7.99 20.94 16.24
N ALA A 242 6.78 20.54 15.86
CA ALA A 242 6.38 19.14 15.76
C ALA A 242 7.22 18.38 14.73
N TYR A 243 7.57 19.00 13.59
CA TYR A 243 8.46 18.43 12.58
C TYR A 243 9.88 18.19 13.14
N ASN A 244 10.45 19.19 13.81
CA ASN A 244 11.78 19.10 14.41
C ASN A 244 11.82 18.06 15.55
N THR A 245 10.75 18.00 16.34
CA THR A 245 10.54 16.98 17.38
C THR A 245 10.50 15.58 16.79
N ALA A 246 9.89 15.40 15.61
CA ALA A 246 9.91 14.13 14.90
C ALA A 246 11.33 13.75 14.43
N LEU A 247 12.10 14.68 13.85
CA LEU A 247 13.48 14.41 13.44
C LEU A 247 14.34 13.84 14.59
N GLY A 248 14.18 14.36 15.81
CA GLY A 248 14.90 13.89 17.01
C GLY A 248 14.48 12.51 17.54
N LYS A 249 13.34 11.95 17.11
CA LYS A 249 12.76 10.71 17.69
C LYS A 249 13.25 9.40 17.06
N GLY A 250 14.15 9.45 16.08
CA GLY A 250 14.67 8.25 15.40
C GLY A 250 13.58 7.42 14.71
N ASN A 251 13.86 6.17 14.36
CA ASN A 251 12.91 5.33 13.59
C ASN A 251 11.84 4.66 14.48
N SER A 252 11.05 5.46 15.19
CA SER A 252 10.06 5.03 16.21
C SER A 252 8.60 5.35 15.82
N PRO A 253 7.59 4.56 16.25
CA PRO A 253 6.17 4.91 16.03
C PRO A 253 5.81 6.30 16.59
N GLU A 254 6.52 6.74 17.63
CA GLU A 254 6.42 8.04 18.27
C GLU A 254 6.88 9.18 17.36
N ARG A 255 7.84 8.93 16.46
CA ARG A 255 8.16 9.85 15.36
C ARG A 255 6.99 9.96 14.39
N ASP A 256 6.42 8.83 13.97
CA ASP A 256 5.37 8.82 12.95
C ASP A 256 4.09 9.52 13.47
N LYS A 257 3.82 9.48 14.78
CA LYS A 257 2.82 10.32 15.47
C LYS A 257 3.14 11.82 15.40
N SER A 258 4.38 12.24 15.70
CA SER A 258 4.77 13.66 15.61
C SER A 258 4.81 14.19 14.17
N TYR A 259 5.03 13.35 13.17
CA TYR A 259 4.83 13.78 11.77
C TYR A 259 3.36 13.88 11.37
N GLU A 260 2.44 13.06 11.90
CA GLU A 260 1.00 13.28 11.74
C GLU A 260 0.55 14.61 12.37
N GLU A 261 1.05 14.92 13.57
CA GLU A 261 0.81 16.20 14.24
C GLU A 261 1.35 17.39 13.42
N ALA A 262 2.62 17.34 13.00
CA ALA A 262 3.21 18.34 12.13
C ALA A 262 2.42 18.52 10.81
N TYR A 263 1.98 17.41 10.19
CA TYR A 263 1.19 17.43 8.96
C TYR A 263 -0.13 18.19 9.13
N GLN A 264 -0.82 18.03 10.26
CA GLN A 264 -2.09 18.71 10.53
C GLN A 264 -1.89 20.23 10.70
N TYR A 265 -0.94 20.66 11.54
CA TYR A 265 -0.60 22.09 11.69
C TYR A 265 -0.18 22.71 10.35
N LEU A 266 0.75 22.08 9.63
CA LEU A 266 1.25 22.60 8.36
C LEU A 266 0.19 22.58 7.24
N THR A 267 -0.82 21.71 7.31
CA THR A 267 -1.97 21.75 6.39
C THR A 267 -2.85 22.98 6.65
N LYS A 268 -3.11 23.32 7.92
CA LYS A 268 -3.89 24.52 8.28
C LYS A 268 -3.13 25.81 7.96
N ALA A 269 -1.85 25.90 8.31
CA ALA A 269 -1.01 27.05 7.93
C ALA A 269 -0.94 27.26 6.40
N MET A 270 -0.81 26.17 5.64
CA MET A 270 -0.85 26.23 4.16
C MET A 270 -2.19 26.79 3.64
N GLN A 271 -3.33 26.37 4.20
CA GLN A 271 -4.65 26.89 3.81
C GLN A 271 -4.75 28.41 4.06
N ASP A 272 -4.27 28.88 5.21
CA ASP A 272 -4.33 30.30 5.58
C ASP A 272 -3.38 31.14 4.72
N TYR A 273 -2.15 30.67 4.48
CA TYR A 273 -1.22 31.34 3.57
C TYR A 273 -1.74 31.38 2.12
N THR A 274 -2.39 30.32 1.62
CA THR A 274 -3.02 30.35 0.29
C THR A 274 -4.13 31.41 0.23
N ALA A 275 -5.05 31.43 1.21
CA ALA A 275 -6.14 32.41 1.26
C ALA A 275 -5.67 33.87 1.45
N LEU A 276 -4.49 34.08 2.05
CA LEU A 276 -3.82 35.37 2.11
C LEU A 276 -3.14 35.72 0.78
N ALA A 277 -2.48 34.76 0.12
CA ALA A 277 -1.77 34.97 -1.14
C ALA A 277 -2.74 35.28 -2.29
N GLU A 278 -3.93 34.67 -2.30
CA GLU A 278 -5.01 35.02 -3.23
C GLU A 278 -5.46 36.49 -3.10
N LYS A 279 -5.43 37.04 -1.88
CA LYS A 279 -5.75 38.46 -1.61
C LYS A 279 -4.58 39.41 -1.91
N LYS A 280 -3.35 38.90 -1.91
CA LYS A 280 -2.10 39.65 -2.13
C LYS A 280 -1.17 38.91 -3.11
N PRO A 281 -1.54 38.75 -4.39
CA PRO A 281 -0.81 37.87 -5.32
C PRO A 281 0.64 38.30 -5.62
N ASN A 282 0.99 39.55 -5.34
CA ASN A 282 2.33 40.12 -5.55
C ASN A 282 3.15 40.23 -4.24
N ASP A 283 2.69 39.67 -3.13
CA ASP A 283 3.41 39.66 -1.85
C ASP A 283 4.43 38.50 -1.83
N GLU A 284 5.65 38.79 -2.27
CA GLU A 284 6.74 37.80 -2.39
C GLU A 284 7.10 37.15 -1.04
N ALA A 285 7.00 37.90 0.07
CA ALA A 285 7.29 37.39 1.40
C ALA A 285 6.27 36.32 1.82
N LEU A 286 5.00 36.57 1.53
CA LEU A 286 3.91 35.62 1.74
C LEU A 286 4.00 34.40 0.81
N GLY A 287 4.39 34.60 -0.46
CA GLY A 287 4.68 33.50 -1.39
C GLY A 287 5.80 32.58 -0.90
N GLU A 288 6.87 33.16 -0.33
CA GLU A 288 7.97 32.41 0.27
C GLU A 288 7.57 31.67 1.56
N LYS A 289 6.70 32.26 2.40
CA LYS A 289 6.09 31.57 3.56
C LYS A 289 5.27 30.35 3.12
N LEU A 290 4.38 30.52 2.13
CA LEU A 290 3.59 29.42 1.56
C LEU A 290 4.49 28.31 1.00
N ARG A 291 5.54 28.67 0.24
CA ARG A 291 6.51 27.72 -0.34
C ARG A 291 7.21 26.89 0.75
N LYS A 292 7.69 27.53 1.82
CA LYS A 292 8.29 26.86 2.99
C LYS A 292 7.30 25.93 3.70
N CYS A 293 6.05 26.38 3.89
CA CYS A 293 4.99 25.59 4.47
C CYS A 293 4.68 24.32 3.65
N MET A 294 4.57 24.45 2.33
CA MET A 294 4.39 23.31 1.42
C MET A 294 5.56 22.34 1.47
N GLN A 295 6.81 22.84 1.52
CA GLN A 295 8.01 22.00 1.59
C GLN A 295 8.06 21.16 2.88
N LEU A 296 7.83 21.77 4.05
CA LEU A 296 7.79 21.04 5.33
C LEU A 296 6.60 20.08 5.38
N ARG A 297 5.42 20.48 4.92
CA ARG A 297 4.24 19.60 4.84
C ARG A 297 4.53 18.37 3.99
N TYR A 298 5.15 18.53 2.83
CA TYR A 298 5.56 17.41 1.99
C TYR A 298 6.59 16.49 2.67
N GLY A 299 7.52 17.07 3.45
CA GLY A 299 8.44 16.34 4.31
C GLY A 299 7.73 15.40 5.30
N THR A 300 6.68 15.88 5.99
CA THR A 300 5.94 15.04 6.97
C THR A 300 5.32 13.80 6.34
N VAL A 301 4.82 13.91 5.11
CA VAL A 301 4.22 12.77 4.39
C VAL A 301 5.30 11.77 3.98
N LYS A 302 6.46 12.26 3.51
CA LYS A 302 7.57 11.40 3.06
C LYS A 302 8.32 10.68 4.18
N GLN A 303 8.34 11.24 5.39
CA GLN A 303 9.14 10.72 6.51
C GLN A 303 8.34 9.81 7.45
N ARG A 304 7.01 9.69 7.25
CA ARG A 304 6.17 8.71 7.95
C ARG A 304 6.34 7.34 7.35
N ARG A 305 6.39 6.32 8.22
CA ARG A 305 6.17 4.93 7.83
C ARG A 305 4.67 4.63 7.77
N PHE A 306 4.29 3.80 6.81
CA PHE A 306 2.92 3.33 6.58
C PHE A 306 2.86 1.79 6.67
#